data_AF-A0A6P6T9W7-F1
#
_entry.id   AF-A0A6P6T9W7-F1
#
_cell.length_a   1.000
_cell.length_b   1.000
_cell.length_c   1.000
_cell.angle_alpha   90.00
_cell.angle_beta   90.00
_cell.angle_gamma   90.00
#
_symmetry.space_group_name_H-M   'P 1'
#
loop_
_entity.id
_entity.type
_entity.pdbx_description
1 polymer ?
#
loop_
_entity_poly.entity_id
_entity_poly.type
_entity_poly.pdbx_seq_one_letter_code
_entity_poly.pdbx_strand_id
1 'polypeptide(L)'
;MASCYLVLPSPVRTIPNCLTSFTRSLPSVQLACQPVVFKPISCSLGPKEELSVTNLNFKKQLCRAKASMAGVSDEKTQGKVQVFDSEEDLALALAKYVAHLSNQFVRERGAFTVVLSGGSLIKSLRKLVDAPHIDSVDWARWHIFWVDERVVPKDHPDSNYLLAHNGFLSKVPIPSGNVYAINDALSAEGAADDYETCLKHLVHNKIIELSGTTGFPKFDLMLLGMGPDGHVASLFPGHPLVQESKKWVAYIKDSPKPPPERITFSFPVINSSAHVALVVAGAGKADVIRKALGSDDQKSDLLPVQMVSPEGNLAWFLDKDAASKL
;
A
#
# COMPACT_ATOMS: atom_id res chain seq x y z
N MET A 1 67.50 31.22 39.14
CA MET A 1 68.28 30.52 38.11
C MET A 1 67.37 30.31 36.90
N ALA A 2 67.82 30.79 35.72
CA ALA A 2 67.36 30.58 34.32
C ALA A 2 65.85 30.41 34.04
N SER A 3 65.07 31.38 33.53
CA SER A 3 65.06 32.11 32.22
C SER A 3 64.46 31.28 31.05
N CYS A 4 63.18 31.51 30.68
CA CYS A 4 62.65 32.20 29.45
C CYS A 4 62.99 31.50 28.11
N TYR A 5 62.07 31.25 27.16
CA TYR A 5 61.28 32.22 26.38
C TYR A 5 60.03 31.63 25.67
N LEU A 6 59.02 32.49 25.46
CA LEU A 6 57.90 32.41 24.50
C LEU A 6 58.36 32.48 23.03
N VAL A 7 57.53 32.06 22.05
CA VAL A 7 57.07 32.83 20.85
C VAL A 7 56.00 32.04 20.04
N LEU A 8 54.91 32.71 19.64
CA LEU A 8 53.92 32.43 18.56
C LEU A 8 54.06 33.56 17.48
N PRO A 9 53.32 33.66 16.35
CA PRO A 9 52.82 32.71 15.32
C PRO A 9 53.10 33.16 13.84
N SER A 10 52.74 32.31 12.84
CA SER A 10 52.38 32.51 11.39
C SER A 10 53.19 33.45 10.44
N PRO A 11 53.32 33.14 9.11
CA PRO A 11 52.36 33.64 8.12
C PRO A 11 52.10 32.79 6.84
N VAL A 12 51.08 33.23 6.10
CA VAL A 12 50.54 32.84 4.78
C VAL A 12 51.55 32.95 3.61
N ARG A 13 51.44 32.08 2.57
CA ARG A 13 51.72 32.35 1.12
C ARG A 13 51.27 31.13 0.27
N THR A 14 50.20 31.25 -0.55
CA THR A 14 50.14 31.49 -2.02
C THR A 14 50.73 30.46 -2.99
N ILE A 15 49.94 30.25 -4.06
CA ILE A 15 49.93 29.30 -5.19
C ILE A 15 51.15 29.44 -6.14
N PRO A 16 51.47 28.39 -6.93
CA PRO A 16 51.60 28.60 -8.37
C PRO A 16 50.82 27.58 -9.23
N ASN A 17 50.26 28.12 -10.32
CA ASN A 17 49.63 27.41 -11.44
C ASN A 17 50.60 26.42 -12.09
N CYS A 18 50.10 25.27 -12.55
CA CYS A 18 50.65 24.61 -13.73
C CYS A 18 49.53 23.96 -14.55
N LEU A 19 49.35 24.50 -15.75
CA LEU A 19 48.52 23.99 -16.83
C LEU A 19 49.17 22.73 -17.41
N THR A 20 48.41 21.64 -17.53
CA THR A 20 48.67 20.62 -18.55
C THR A 20 47.37 20.25 -19.26
N SER A 21 47.38 20.53 -20.56
CA SER A 21 46.36 20.24 -21.55
C SER A 21 46.27 18.74 -21.81
N PHE A 22 45.08 18.15 -21.64
CA PHE A 22 44.70 16.91 -22.30
C PHE A 22 43.48 17.17 -23.17
N THR A 23 43.74 17.38 -24.46
CA THR A 23 42.72 17.38 -25.52
C THR A 23 42.35 15.94 -25.84
N ARG A 24 41.12 15.53 -25.52
CA ARG A 24 40.49 14.36 -26.14
C ARG A 24 39.16 14.80 -26.75
N SER A 25 39.14 14.82 -28.07
CA SER A 25 38.00 15.11 -28.93
C SER A 25 36.89 14.06 -28.75
N LEU A 26 35.70 14.51 -28.37
CA LEU A 26 34.46 13.74 -28.48
C LEU A 26 33.73 14.19 -29.76
N PRO A 27 33.21 13.25 -30.58
CA PRO A 27 32.54 13.60 -31.83
C PRO A 27 31.16 14.22 -31.57
N SER A 28 30.92 15.36 -32.21
CA SER A 28 29.64 16.05 -32.27
C SER A 28 28.70 15.31 -33.22
N VAL A 29 27.65 14.68 -32.68
CA VAL A 29 26.54 14.18 -33.50
C VAL A 29 25.53 15.32 -33.69
N GLN A 30 25.49 15.87 -34.90
CA GLN A 30 24.44 16.79 -35.33
C GLN A 30 23.13 16.00 -35.53
N LEU A 31 22.17 16.16 -34.63
CA LEU A 31 20.78 15.83 -34.93
C LEU A 31 20.16 16.98 -35.73
N ALA A 32 19.95 16.75 -37.02
CA ALA A 32 19.13 17.59 -37.87
C ALA A 32 17.65 17.38 -37.50
N CYS A 33 17.00 18.41 -36.96
CA CYS A 33 15.54 18.48 -36.88
C CYS A 33 14.98 18.70 -38.29
N GLN A 34 14.31 17.70 -38.85
CA GLN A 34 13.44 17.90 -40.01
C GLN A 34 12.02 18.26 -39.53
N PRO A 35 11.36 19.27 -40.13
CA PRO A 35 9.98 19.60 -39.79
C PRO A 35 9.02 18.54 -40.37
N VAL A 36 8.22 17.92 -39.51
CA VAL A 36 7.10 17.07 -39.93
C VAL A 36 5.95 17.98 -40.35
N VAL A 37 5.66 17.99 -41.65
CA VAL A 37 4.52 18.69 -42.24
C VAL A 37 3.26 17.85 -42.03
N PHE A 38 2.28 18.39 -41.30
CA PHE A 38 0.95 17.82 -41.19
C PHE A 38 0.20 17.95 -42.53
N LYS A 39 -0.26 16.83 -43.09
CA LYS A 39 -1.26 16.81 -44.17
C LYS A 39 -2.66 16.83 -43.56
N PRO A 40 -3.56 17.73 -43.98
CA PRO A 40 -4.95 17.71 -43.54
C PRO A 40 -5.70 16.57 -44.24
N ILE A 41 -6.36 15.72 -43.45
CA ILE A 41 -7.34 14.75 -43.98
C ILE A 41 -8.69 15.45 -44.02
N SER A 42 -9.17 15.68 -45.23
CA SER A 42 -10.47 16.25 -45.56
C SER A 42 -11.60 15.27 -45.20
N CYS A 43 -12.60 15.75 -44.46
CA CYS A 43 -13.90 15.12 -44.34
C CYS A 43 -14.66 15.23 -45.67
N SER A 44 -15.23 14.11 -46.13
CA SER A 44 -16.27 14.11 -47.16
C SER A 44 -17.48 13.33 -46.66
N LEU A 45 -18.58 14.04 -46.47
CA LEU A 45 -19.91 13.51 -46.13
C LEU A 45 -20.64 13.06 -47.40
N GLY A 46 -21.32 11.91 -47.30
CA GLY A 46 -22.46 11.53 -48.16
C GLY A 46 -22.48 10.04 -48.51
N PRO A 47 -23.65 9.46 -48.84
CA PRO A 47 -24.99 9.62 -48.25
C PRO A 47 -25.48 8.32 -47.57
N LYS A 48 -26.64 8.43 -46.91
CA LYS A 48 -27.38 7.38 -46.20
C LYS A 48 -27.74 6.18 -47.09
N GLU A 49 -27.53 4.98 -46.59
CA GLU A 49 -28.37 3.82 -46.96
C GLU A 49 -28.80 3.06 -45.70
N GLU A 50 -30.13 2.94 -45.59
CA GLU A 50 -30.88 2.08 -44.69
C GLU A 50 -30.75 0.63 -45.18
N LEU A 51 -30.21 -0.26 -44.34
CA LEU A 51 -30.31 -1.70 -44.56
C LEU A 51 -30.66 -2.40 -43.24
N SER A 52 -31.95 -2.70 -43.16
CA SER A 52 -32.56 -3.67 -42.25
C SER A 52 -32.00 -5.07 -42.54
N VAL A 53 -31.33 -5.69 -41.56
CA VAL A 53 -31.20 -7.14 -41.48
C VAL A 53 -31.32 -7.60 -40.03
N THR A 54 -32.34 -8.44 -39.87
CA THR A 54 -32.74 -9.35 -38.80
C THR A 54 -31.64 -10.06 -38.00
N ASN A 55 -31.96 -10.28 -36.72
CA ASN A 55 -31.61 -11.45 -35.88
C ASN A 55 -30.17 -11.95 -35.90
N LEU A 56 -29.39 -11.52 -34.89
CA LEU A 56 -28.31 -12.33 -34.33
C LEU A 56 -28.41 -12.33 -32.80
N ASN A 57 -28.87 -13.47 -32.29
CA ASN A 57 -28.87 -13.86 -30.89
C ASN A 57 -27.43 -13.87 -30.35
N PHE A 58 -27.01 -12.82 -29.65
CA PHE A 58 -25.87 -12.89 -28.74
C PHE A 58 -26.38 -13.14 -27.32
N LYS A 59 -26.29 -14.39 -26.87
CA LYS A 59 -26.43 -14.75 -25.46
C LYS A 59 -25.35 -13.99 -24.66
N LYS A 60 -25.74 -12.87 -24.04
CA LYS A 60 -24.99 -12.24 -22.96
C LYS A 60 -24.99 -13.21 -21.78
N GLN A 61 -23.90 -13.95 -21.63
CA GLN A 61 -23.62 -14.71 -20.42
C GLN A 61 -23.18 -13.71 -19.35
N LEU A 62 -24.17 -13.12 -18.68
CA LEU A 62 -23.99 -12.25 -17.54
C LEU A 62 -23.67 -13.16 -16.34
N CYS A 63 -22.40 -13.37 -16.04
CA CYS A 63 -21.99 -13.97 -14.77
C CYS A 63 -22.35 -13.01 -13.63
N ARG A 64 -23.56 -13.17 -13.10
CA ARG A 64 -24.07 -12.48 -11.93
C ARG A 64 -23.44 -13.15 -10.71
N ALA A 65 -22.31 -12.62 -10.23
CA ALA A 65 -21.77 -12.99 -8.92
C ALA A 65 -22.86 -12.71 -7.88
N LYS A 66 -23.44 -13.76 -7.31
CA LYS A 66 -24.44 -13.64 -6.24
C LYS A 66 -23.69 -13.44 -4.93
N ALA A 67 -23.50 -12.19 -4.52
CA ALA A 67 -23.21 -11.90 -3.11
C ALA A 67 -24.47 -12.20 -2.30
N SER A 68 -24.41 -13.17 -1.39
CA SER A 68 -25.47 -13.43 -0.42
C SER A 68 -25.38 -12.37 0.68
N MET A 69 -26.40 -11.52 0.81
CA MET A 69 -26.52 -10.61 1.97
C MET A 69 -27.28 -11.33 3.07
N ALA A 70 -26.56 -11.87 4.05
CA ALA A 70 -27.15 -12.20 5.34
C ALA A 70 -27.09 -10.94 6.21
N GLY A 71 -28.25 -10.34 6.46
CA GLY A 71 -28.40 -9.23 7.40
C GLY A 71 -28.64 -9.77 8.80
N VAL A 72 -27.70 -9.50 9.71
CA VAL A 72 -27.95 -9.47 11.16
C VAL A 72 -27.32 -8.18 11.67
N SER A 73 -28.15 -7.38 12.32
CA SER A 73 -27.86 -6.05 12.85
C SER A 73 -27.20 -6.14 14.23
N ASP A 74 -25.93 -5.74 14.30
CA ASP A 74 -25.31 -5.13 15.49
C ASP A 74 -24.38 -4.00 15.00
N GLU A 75 -24.98 -2.84 14.78
CA GLU A 75 -24.37 -1.66 14.16
C GLU A 75 -23.47 -0.91 15.14
N LYS A 76 -22.19 -1.30 15.26
CA LYS A 76 -21.07 -0.33 15.29
C LYS A 76 -19.64 -0.90 15.27
N THR A 77 -19.41 -2.22 15.31
CA THR A 77 -18.03 -2.72 15.52
C THR A 77 -17.55 -3.85 14.61
N GLN A 78 -18.39 -4.51 13.80
CA GLN A 78 -17.95 -5.69 13.04
C GLN A 78 -17.55 -5.45 11.58
N GLY A 79 -17.81 -4.26 11.02
CA GLY A 79 -17.54 -3.97 9.61
C GLY A 79 -18.42 -4.78 8.64
N LYS A 80 -18.46 -4.38 7.37
CA LYS A 80 -19.25 -5.09 6.35
C LYS A 80 -18.54 -6.37 5.93
N VAL A 81 -19.10 -7.53 6.28
CA VAL A 81 -18.58 -8.84 5.88
C VAL A 81 -19.08 -9.23 4.49
N GLN A 82 -18.16 -9.58 3.59
CA GLN A 82 -18.44 -10.06 2.25
C GLN A 82 -17.76 -11.41 2.04
N VAL A 83 -18.56 -12.44 1.76
CA VAL A 83 -18.09 -13.81 1.48
C VAL A 83 -18.23 -14.08 -0.02
N PHE A 84 -17.14 -14.54 -0.63
CA PHE A 84 -17.04 -14.84 -2.05
C PHE A 84 -16.87 -16.35 -2.29
N ASP A 85 -17.40 -16.86 -3.40
CA ASP A 85 -17.40 -18.30 -3.69
C ASP A 85 -15.99 -18.88 -3.86
N SER A 86 -15.01 -18.05 -4.25
CA SER A 86 -13.62 -18.45 -4.49
C SER A 86 -12.63 -17.31 -4.23
N GLU A 87 -11.33 -17.66 -4.12
CA GLU A 87 -10.23 -16.68 -4.10
C GLU A 87 -10.19 -15.81 -5.38
N GLU A 88 -10.72 -16.31 -6.50
CA GLU A 88 -10.82 -15.58 -7.76
C GLU A 88 -11.90 -14.51 -7.71
N ASP A 89 -13.09 -14.87 -7.23
CA ASP A 89 -14.20 -13.92 -7.06
C ASP A 89 -13.88 -12.83 -6.04
N LEU A 90 -13.18 -13.21 -4.96
CA LEU A 90 -12.65 -12.27 -3.97
C LEU A 90 -11.68 -11.28 -4.62
N ALA A 91 -10.71 -11.76 -5.40
CA ALA A 91 -9.73 -10.89 -6.05
C ALA A 91 -10.39 -9.94 -7.05
N LEU A 92 -11.39 -10.40 -7.81
CA LEU A 92 -12.18 -9.57 -8.73
C LEU A 92 -12.97 -8.48 -7.98
N ALA A 93 -13.60 -8.83 -6.86
CA ALA A 93 -14.34 -7.87 -6.04
C ALA A 93 -13.41 -6.86 -5.36
N LEU A 94 -12.26 -7.30 -4.88
CA LEU A 94 -11.25 -6.44 -4.28
C LEU A 94 -10.71 -5.44 -5.30
N ALA A 95 -10.39 -5.87 -6.53
CA ALA A 95 -9.92 -4.97 -7.58
C ALA A 95 -10.96 -3.89 -7.93
N LYS A 96 -12.23 -4.26 -8.03
CA LYS A 96 -13.33 -3.28 -8.23
C LYS A 96 -13.43 -2.29 -7.08
N TYR A 97 -13.33 -2.77 -5.84
CA TYR A 97 -13.39 -1.92 -4.65
C TYR A 97 -12.22 -0.94 -4.59
N VAL A 98 -10.98 -1.42 -4.80
CA VAL A 98 -9.78 -0.58 -4.80
C VAL A 98 -9.82 0.44 -5.94
N ALA A 99 -10.20 0.05 -7.15
CA ALA A 99 -10.32 0.96 -8.29
C ALA A 99 -11.41 2.03 -8.07
N HIS A 100 -12.53 1.65 -7.42
CA HIS A 100 -13.57 2.60 -7.04
C HIS A 100 -13.06 3.65 -6.06
N LEU A 101 -12.38 3.23 -4.99
CA LEU A 101 -11.80 4.15 -4.01
C LEU A 101 -10.70 5.02 -4.62
N SER A 102 -9.83 4.44 -5.46
CA SER A 102 -8.84 5.20 -6.21
C SER A 102 -9.50 6.34 -6.98
N ASN A 103 -10.53 6.05 -7.78
CA ASN A 103 -11.22 7.07 -8.56
C ASN A 103 -11.94 8.10 -7.69
N GLN A 104 -12.44 7.71 -6.52
CA GLN A 104 -13.03 8.64 -5.57
C GLN A 104 -11.97 9.61 -5.02
N PHE A 105 -10.93 9.11 -4.36
CA PHE A 105 -9.93 9.93 -3.68
C PHE A 105 -9.09 10.77 -4.65
N VAL A 106 -8.80 10.24 -5.85
CA VAL A 106 -8.13 11.03 -6.90
C VAL A 106 -9.00 12.22 -7.34
N ARG A 107 -10.32 12.06 -7.46
CA ARG A 107 -11.22 13.19 -7.79
C ARG A 107 -11.32 14.20 -6.66
N GLU A 108 -11.34 13.74 -5.41
CA GLU A 108 -11.52 14.60 -4.24
C GLU A 108 -10.25 15.37 -3.86
N ARG A 109 -9.07 14.74 -3.94
CA ARG A 109 -7.81 15.30 -3.41
C ARG A 109 -6.63 15.21 -4.38
N GLY A 110 -6.79 14.58 -5.54
CA GLY A 110 -5.72 14.45 -6.53
C GLY A 110 -4.62 13.44 -6.16
N ALA A 111 -4.86 12.60 -5.15
CA ALA A 111 -3.95 11.56 -4.67
C ALA A 111 -4.75 10.38 -4.06
N PHE A 112 -4.17 9.19 -4.09
CA PHE A 112 -4.71 7.99 -3.46
C PHE A 112 -3.61 7.25 -2.68
N THR A 113 -3.74 7.23 -1.35
CA THR A 113 -2.79 6.64 -0.42
C THR A 113 -3.23 5.22 -0.03
N VAL A 114 -2.43 4.23 -0.41
CA VAL A 114 -2.70 2.82 -0.18
C VAL A 114 -1.62 2.21 0.69
N VAL A 115 -2.03 1.61 1.81
CA VAL A 115 -1.14 0.89 2.72
C VAL A 115 -1.32 -0.61 2.51
N LEU A 116 -0.22 -1.32 2.31
CA LEU A 116 -0.20 -2.75 2.05
C LEU A 116 0.29 -3.53 3.28
N SER A 117 -0.33 -4.67 3.54
CA SER A 117 0.27 -5.75 4.32
C SER A 117 0.94 -6.77 3.39
N GLY A 118 1.79 -7.62 3.95
CA GLY A 118 2.40 -8.74 3.23
C GLY A 118 1.49 -9.97 3.10
N GLY A 119 2.12 -11.13 2.92
CA GLY A 119 1.44 -12.42 2.87
C GLY A 119 0.56 -12.62 1.64
N SER A 120 -0.48 -13.45 1.77
CA SER A 120 -1.35 -13.84 0.66
C SER A 120 -2.20 -12.69 0.10
N LEU A 121 -2.35 -11.59 0.85
CA LEU A 121 -3.06 -10.39 0.39
C LEU A 121 -2.53 -9.88 -0.96
N ILE A 122 -1.21 -9.89 -1.16
CA ILE A 122 -0.59 -9.38 -2.39
C ILE A 122 -1.10 -10.16 -3.62
N LYS A 123 -1.34 -11.47 -3.48
CA LYS A 123 -1.92 -12.31 -4.56
C LYS A 123 -3.35 -11.89 -4.91
N SER A 124 -4.12 -11.38 -3.96
CA SER A 124 -5.49 -10.90 -4.20
C SER A 124 -5.53 -9.61 -5.02
N LEU A 125 -4.42 -8.87 -5.14
CA LEU A 125 -4.33 -7.67 -5.98
C LEU A 125 -4.09 -7.97 -7.47
N ARG A 126 -3.89 -9.25 -7.83
CA ARG A 126 -3.60 -9.65 -9.23
C ARG A 126 -4.64 -9.15 -10.24
N LYS A 127 -5.89 -8.94 -9.83
CA LYS A 127 -6.96 -8.47 -10.73
C LYS A 127 -6.93 -6.97 -11.00
N LEU A 128 -6.15 -6.20 -10.25
CA LEU A 128 -5.92 -4.79 -10.56
C LEU A 128 -5.02 -4.59 -11.78
N VAL A 129 -4.19 -5.59 -12.12
CA VAL A 129 -3.29 -5.51 -13.28
C VAL A 129 -3.93 -6.00 -14.58
N ASP A 130 -5.18 -6.45 -14.51
CA ASP A 130 -5.97 -6.88 -15.66
C ASP A 130 -6.87 -5.72 -16.15
N ALA A 131 -7.31 -5.80 -17.41
CA ALA A 131 -8.34 -4.90 -17.92
C ALA A 131 -9.69 -5.11 -17.19
N PRO A 132 -10.46 -4.04 -16.94
CA PRO A 132 -10.21 -2.65 -17.33
C PRO A 132 -9.36 -1.86 -16.32
N HIS A 133 -8.95 -2.46 -15.21
CA HIS A 133 -8.36 -1.73 -14.08
C HIS A 133 -6.98 -1.16 -14.41
N ILE A 134 -6.15 -1.92 -15.11
CA ILE A 134 -4.82 -1.45 -15.54
C ILE A 134 -4.89 -0.17 -16.40
N ASP A 135 -5.95 -0.01 -17.19
CA ASP A 135 -6.12 1.14 -18.10
C ASP A 135 -6.93 2.30 -17.51
N SER A 136 -7.80 2.02 -16.52
CA SER A 136 -8.74 3.01 -15.97
C SER A 136 -8.31 3.64 -14.65
N VAL A 137 -7.37 3.02 -13.93
CA VAL A 137 -6.82 3.57 -12.69
C VAL A 137 -5.71 4.57 -13.01
N ASP A 138 -5.77 5.76 -12.38
CA ASP A 138 -4.71 6.78 -12.49
C ASP A 138 -3.53 6.46 -11.56
N TRP A 139 -2.69 5.52 -11.99
CA TRP A 139 -1.52 5.02 -11.23
C TRP A 139 -0.52 6.10 -10.84
N ALA A 140 -0.44 7.22 -11.57
CA ALA A 140 0.45 8.33 -11.25
C ALA A 140 0.06 9.03 -9.94
N ARG A 141 -1.18 8.85 -9.49
CA ARG A 141 -1.72 9.43 -8.24
C ARG A 141 -1.65 8.50 -7.05
N TRP A 142 -1.21 7.26 -7.25
CA TRP A 142 -1.07 6.29 -6.17
C TRP A 142 0.18 6.57 -5.36
N HIS A 143 0.04 6.51 -4.05
CA HIS A 143 1.12 6.55 -3.06
C HIS A 143 1.06 5.27 -2.21
N ILE A 144 2.12 4.47 -2.24
CA ILE A 144 2.17 3.13 -1.64
C ILE A 144 2.99 3.15 -0.35
N PHE A 145 2.44 2.51 0.68
CA PHE A 145 3.05 2.36 2.01
C PHE A 145 2.92 0.91 2.49
N TRP A 146 3.59 0.58 3.59
CA TRP A 146 3.47 -0.70 4.26
C TRP A 146 2.98 -0.52 5.69
N VAL A 147 2.02 -1.33 6.11
CA VAL A 147 1.49 -1.32 7.49
C VAL A 147 2.50 -1.94 8.45
N ASP A 148 3.29 -2.90 7.96
CA ASP A 148 4.41 -3.50 8.65
C ASP A 148 5.46 -3.98 7.65
N GLU A 149 6.69 -4.10 8.12
CA GLU A 149 7.78 -4.67 7.33
C GLU A 149 8.80 -5.35 8.23
N ARG A 150 9.42 -6.39 7.68
CA ARG A 150 10.50 -7.14 8.30
C ARG A 150 11.78 -6.35 8.06
N VAL A 151 12.57 -6.15 9.10
CA VAL A 151 13.82 -5.37 9.00
C VAL A 151 14.89 -6.27 8.41
N VAL A 152 14.80 -6.46 7.10
CA VAL A 152 15.69 -7.26 6.25
C VAL A 152 15.92 -6.50 4.94
N PRO A 153 16.97 -6.83 4.17
CA PRO A 153 17.18 -6.24 2.85
C PRO A 153 15.93 -6.33 1.95
N LYS A 154 15.69 -5.31 1.11
CA LYS A 154 14.54 -5.24 0.20
C LYS A 154 14.48 -6.34 -0.86
N ASP A 155 15.58 -7.05 -1.09
CA ASP A 155 15.67 -8.23 -1.95
C ASP A 155 15.62 -9.56 -1.18
N HIS A 156 15.45 -9.49 0.15
CA HIS A 156 15.30 -10.66 0.99
C HIS A 156 13.92 -11.33 0.80
N PRO A 157 13.82 -12.67 0.77
CA PRO A 157 12.56 -13.38 0.59
C PRO A 157 11.44 -13.04 1.60
N ASP A 158 11.81 -12.64 2.81
CA ASP A 158 10.86 -12.25 3.87
C ASP A 158 10.39 -10.78 3.79
N SER A 159 10.89 -9.99 2.84
CA SER A 159 10.49 -8.59 2.66
C SER A 159 9.09 -8.49 2.05
N ASN A 160 8.21 -7.75 2.72
CA ASN A 160 6.90 -7.38 2.18
C ASN A 160 7.04 -6.46 0.96
N TYR A 161 8.09 -5.63 0.89
CA TYR A 161 8.43 -4.84 -0.29
C TYR A 161 8.71 -5.75 -1.50
N LEU A 162 9.62 -6.73 -1.36
CA LEU A 162 9.92 -7.66 -2.45
C LEU A 162 8.67 -8.39 -2.93
N LEU A 163 7.87 -8.87 -1.96
CA LEU A 163 6.64 -9.58 -2.24
C LEU A 163 5.65 -8.71 -3.04
N ALA A 164 5.42 -7.47 -2.60
CA ALA A 164 4.55 -6.52 -3.30
C ALA A 164 5.12 -6.11 -4.67
N HIS A 165 6.43 -5.93 -4.78
CA HIS A 165 7.11 -5.61 -6.03
C HIS A 165 6.86 -6.70 -7.09
N ASN A 166 7.13 -7.95 -6.75
CA ASN A 166 6.98 -9.08 -7.67
C ASN A 166 5.50 -9.41 -7.95
N GLY A 167 4.65 -9.28 -6.93
CA GLY A 167 3.23 -9.59 -7.03
C GLY A 167 2.42 -8.55 -7.80
N PHE A 168 2.76 -7.27 -7.66
CA PHE A 168 1.91 -6.16 -8.07
C PHE A 168 2.67 -4.95 -8.63
N LEU A 169 3.60 -4.34 -7.88
CA LEU A 169 4.15 -3.01 -8.23
C LEU A 169 4.95 -2.99 -9.53
N SER A 170 5.65 -4.09 -9.88
CA SER A 170 6.38 -4.21 -11.15
C SER A 170 5.49 -4.29 -12.39
N LYS A 171 4.16 -4.39 -12.21
CA LYS A 171 3.16 -4.61 -13.27
C LYS A 171 2.27 -3.39 -13.50
N VAL A 172 2.46 -2.32 -12.72
CA VAL A 172 1.66 -1.09 -12.80
C VAL A 172 2.56 0.13 -12.90
N PRO A 173 2.17 1.18 -13.64
CA PRO A 173 3.01 2.36 -13.85
C PRO A 173 2.94 3.37 -12.69
N ILE A 174 3.15 2.91 -11.45
CA ILE A 174 3.26 3.78 -10.27
C ILE A 174 4.66 4.43 -10.27
N PRO A 175 4.79 5.76 -10.15
CA PRO A 175 6.09 6.43 -10.05
C PRO A 175 6.88 5.91 -8.84
N SER A 176 8.16 5.61 -9.02
CA SER A 176 9.01 5.09 -7.93
C SER A 176 9.09 6.05 -6.73
N GLY A 177 9.04 7.35 -6.97
CA GLY A 177 8.98 8.37 -5.91
C GLY A 177 7.71 8.35 -5.06
N ASN A 178 6.68 7.60 -5.48
CA ASN A 178 5.45 7.42 -4.72
C ASN A 178 5.41 6.08 -3.96
N VAL A 179 6.50 5.31 -3.95
CA VAL A 179 6.60 4.04 -3.23
C VAL A 179 7.49 4.21 -2.00
N TYR A 180 6.86 4.28 -0.82
CA TYR A 180 7.53 4.59 0.44
C TYR A 180 7.77 3.31 1.24
N ALA A 181 8.89 2.65 0.96
CA ALA A 181 9.38 1.50 1.71
C ALA A 181 10.32 1.93 2.85
N ILE A 182 10.58 1.02 3.79
CA ILE A 182 11.47 1.28 4.93
C ILE A 182 12.92 1.49 4.49
N ASN A 183 13.73 2.10 5.35
CA ASN A 183 15.18 2.07 5.22
C ASN A 183 15.73 0.79 5.87
N ASP A 184 16.03 -0.21 5.04
CA ASP A 184 16.51 -1.54 5.40
C ASP A 184 17.98 -1.59 5.84
N ALA A 185 18.69 -0.46 5.80
CA ALA A 185 20.06 -0.33 6.30
C ALA A 185 20.12 0.06 7.80
N LEU A 186 18.99 0.37 8.42
CA LEU A 186 18.89 0.79 9.82
C LEU A 186 18.48 -0.38 10.73
N SER A 187 18.70 -0.22 12.04
CA SER A 187 18.08 -1.11 13.04
C SER A 187 16.56 -0.98 13.02
N ALA A 188 15.83 -1.91 13.65
CA ALA A 188 14.37 -1.81 13.76
C ALA A 188 13.90 -0.46 14.35
N GLU A 189 14.58 0.06 15.38
CA GLU A 189 14.30 1.39 15.92
C GLU A 189 14.52 2.49 14.89
N GLY A 190 15.70 2.51 14.26
CA GLY A 190 16.06 3.53 13.30
C GLY A 190 15.14 3.53 12.07
N ALA A 191 14.78 2.34 11.59
CA ALA A 191 13.84 2.18 10.48
C ALA A 191 12.43 2.68 10.85
N ALA A 192 11.96 2.44 12.09
CA ALA A 192 10.67 2.95 12.54
C ALA A 192 10.66 4.47 12.65
N ASP A 193 11.72 5.06 13.24
CA ASP A 193 11.84 6.52 13.40
C ASP A 193 12.00 7.23 12.03
N ASP A 194 12.77 6.64 11.11
CA ASP A 194 12.92 7.11 9.71
C ASP A 194 11.59 7.07 8.97
N TYR A 195 10.86 5.95 9.08
CA TYR A 195 9.57 5.79 8.43
C TYR A 195 8.53 6.77 8.99
N GLU A 196 8.46 6.93 10.31
CA GLU A 196 7.59 7.94 10.92
C GLU A 196 7.95 9.38 10.49
N THR A 197 9.24 9.69 10.35
CA THR A 197 9.71 10.99 9.86
C THR A 197 9.28 11.23 8.41
N CYS A 198 9.40 10.21 7.55
CA CYS A 198 8.89 10.26 6.18
C CYS A 198 7.38 10.55 6.15
N LEU A 199 6.58 9.84 6.96
CA LEU A 199 5.14 10.07 7.04
C LEU A 199 4.79 11.50 7.51
N LYS A 200 5.51 12.03 8.51
CA LYS A 200 5.33 13.43 8.96
C LYS A 200 5.64 14.44 7.85
N HIS A 201 6.66 14.18 7.04
CA HIS A 201 6.97 15.02 5.88
C HIS A 201 5.85 14.97 4.83
N LEU A 202 5.29 13.80 4.56
CA LEU A 202 4.17 13.63 3.63
C LEU A 202 2.88 14.27 4.14
N VAL A 203 2.66 14.28 5.45
CA VAL A 203 1.58 15.05 6.09
C VAL A 203 1.81 16.56 5.88
N HIS A 204 3.02 17.04 6.13
CA HIS A 204 3.37 18.46 5.92
C HIS A 204 3.16 18.89 4.45
N ASN A 205 3.50 18.02 3.51
CA ASN A 205 3.31 18.23 2.07
C ASN A 205 1.89 17.94 1.58
N LYS A 206 0.95 17.63 2.48
CA LYS A 206 -0.47 17.37 2.18
C LYS A 206 -0.72 16.18 1.24
N ILE A 207 0.19 15.20 1.24
CA ILE A 207 -0.02 13.91 0.56
C ILE A 207 -0.84 12.98 1.46
N ILE A 208 -0.60 13.02 2.77
CA ILE A 208 -1.37 12.29 3.78
C ILE A 208 -2.11 13.32 4.63
N GLU A 209 -3.39 13.11 4.91
CA GLU A 209 -4.14 13.99 5.80
C GLU A 209 -3.92 13.58 7.27
N LEU A 210 -4.15 14.50 8.21
CA LEU A 210 -4.33 14.10 9.61
C LEU A 210 -5.82 13.90 9.87
N SER A 211 -6.15 12.88 10.64
CA SER A 211 -7.49 12.77 11.20
C SER A 211 -7.75 13.95 12.13
N GLY A 212 -8.87 14.64 11.91
CA GLY A 212 -9.37 15.67 12.83
C GLY A 212 -9.82 15.11 14.19
N THR A 213 -10.06 13.81 14.30
CA THR A 213 -10.52 13.15 15.52
C THR A 213 -9.35 12.68 16.38
N THR A 214 -8.36 12.02 15.77
CA THR A 214 -7.28 11.34 16.50
C THR A 214 -5.95 12.08 16.42
N GLY A 215 -5.76 12.96 15.42
CA GLY A 215 -4.49 13.63 15.15
C GLY A 215 -3.40 12.73 14.53
N PHE A 216 -3.74 11.49 14.16
CA PHE A 216 -2.84 10.55 13.47
C PHE A 216 -2.99 10.65 11.94
N PRO A 217 -2.00 10.17 11.16
CA PRO A 217 -2.11 10.12 9.70
C PRO A 217 -3.31 9.29 9.25
N LYS A 218 -4.09 9.87 8.35
CA LYS A 218 -5.31 9.33 7.76
C LYS A 218 -5.01 8.93 6.32
N PHE A 219 -4.82 7.62 6.13
CA PHE A 219 -4.69 7.00 4.81
C PHE A 219 -6.06 6.72 4.21
N ASP A 220 -6.11 6.56 2.90
CA ASP A 220 -7.37 6.37 2.18
C ASP A 220 -7.83 4.92 2.26
N LEU A 221 -6.90 4.00 2.05
CA LEU A 221 -7.15 2.57 2.08
C LEU A 221 -5.98 1.83 2.72
N MET A 222 -6.25 1.11 3.80
CA MET A 222 -5.36 0.08 4.29
C MET A 222 -5.88 -1.30 3.91
N LEU A 223 -5.05 -2.05 3.21
CA LEU A 223 -5.29 -3.44 2.86
C LEU A 223 -4.54 -4.31 3.87
N LEU A 224 -5.29 -4.98 4.73
CA LEU A 224 -4.74 -5.77 5.83
C LEU A 224 -4.98 -7.26 5.58
N GLY A 225 -3.91 -8.05 5.75
CA GLY A 225 -4.04 -9.49 5.95
C GLY A 225 -4.27 -9.82 7.42
N MET A 226 -4.57 -11.08 7.70
CA MET A 226 -4.70 -11.59 9.07
C MET A 226 -3.89 -12.88 9.25
N GLY A 227 -3.10 -12.94 10.32
CA GLY A 227 -2.40 -14.15 10.75
C GLY A 227 -3.35 -15.29 11.18
N PRO A 228 -2.90 -16.55 11.19
CA PRO A 228 -3.69 -17.67 11.71
C PRO A 228 -4.00 -17.58 13.22
N ASP A 229 -3.26 -16.73 13.93
CA ASP A 229 -3.37 -16.36 15.35
C ASP A 229 -4.14 -15.04 15.56
N GLY A 230 -4.63 -14.41 14.49
CA GLY A 230 -5.44 -13.19 14.58
C GLY A 230 -4.61 -11.90 14.69
N HIS A 231 -3.29 -11.98 14.51
CA HIS A 231 -2.46 -10.78 14.37
C HIS A 231 -2.81 -10.03 13.08
N VAL A 232 -2.64 -8.72 13.13
CA VAL A 232 -2.63 -7.82 11.98
C VAL A 232 -1.32 -7.05 11.99
N ALA A 233 -0.77 -6.70 10.84
CA ALA A 233 0.54 -6.07 10.74
C ALA A 233 1.59 -6.88 11.54
N SER A 234 2.37 -6.26 12.41
CA SER A 234 3.19 -6.96 13.40
C SER A 234 2.70 -6.76 14.85
N LEU A 235 1.37 -6.68 15.02
CA LEU A 235 0.68 -6.57 16.30
C LEU A 235 0.11 -7.94 16.71
N PHE A 236 0.84 -8.65 17.57
CA PHE A 236 0.57 -10.06 17.92
C PHE A 236 -0.26 -10.22 19.21
N PRO A 237 -1.08 -11.27 19.33
CA PRO A 237 -1.80 -11.57 20.57
C PRO A 237 -0.83 -11.71 21.75
N GLY A 238 -1.18 -11.09 22.88
CA GLY A 238 -0.37 -11.14 24.12
C GLY A 238 0.93 -10.32 24.09
N HIS A 239 1.32 -9.74 22.95
CA HIS A 239 2.51 -8.90 22.86
C HIS A 239 2.19 -7.46 23.29
N PRO A 240 2.99 -6.80 24.15
CA PRO A 240 2.67 -5.48 24.70
C PRO A 240 2.53 -4.37 23.64
N LEU A 241 3.14 -4.54 22.47
CA LEU A 241 3.07 -3.59 21.35
C LEU A 241 1.64 -3.30 20.87
N VAL A 242 0.67 -4.19 21.12
CA VAL A 242 -0.75 -3.93 20.83
C VAL A 242 -1.33 -2.75 21.63
N GLN A 243 -0.65 -2.34 22.71
CA GLN A 243 -1.05 -1.21 23.56
C GLN A 243 -0.35 0.11 23.18
N GLU A 244 0.52 0.11 22.16
CA GLU A 244 1.16 1.33 21.68
C GLU A 244 0.10 2.30 21.13
N SER A 245 0.02 3.47 21.75
CA SER A 245 -1.04 4.45 21.55
C SER A 245 -0.52 5.85 21.20
N LYS A 246 0.80 6.03 21.12
CA LYS A 246 1.45 7.33 20.93
C LYS A 246 2.25 7.40 19.64
N LYS A 247 3.09 6.39 19.37
CA LYS A 247 3.90 6.35 18.15
C LYS A 247 3.03 6.10 16.93
N TRP A 248 3.39 6.69 15.79
CA TRP A 248 2.75 6.35 14.51
C TRP A 248 3.31 5.02 14.01
N VAL A 249 4.63 4.89 14.06
CA VAL A 249 5.36 3.69 13.69
C VAL A 249 6.13 3.18 14.90
N ALA A 250 5.90 1.92 15.25
CA ALA A 250 6.59 1.24 16.31
C ALA A 250 7.49 0.13 15.74
N TYR A 251 8.38 -0.39 16.58
CA TYR A 251 9.26 -1.50 16.24
C TYR A 251 9.06 -2.65 17.22
N ILE A 252 9.43 -3.85 16.78
CA ILE A 252 9.45 -5.08 17.57
C ILE A 252 10.74 -5.83 17.26
N LYS A 253 11.39 -6.40 18.28
CA LYS A 253 12.63 -7.16 18.14
C LYS A 253 12.50 -8.63 18.52
N ASP A 254 11.35 -8.98 19.06
CA ASP A 254 11.01 -10.27 19.64
C ASP A 254 9.69 -10.77 19.06
N SER A 255 9.44 -10.51 17.77
CA SER A 255 8.27 -11.05 17.09
C SER A 255 8.21 -12.56 17.29
N PRO A 256 7.06 -13.13 17.71
CA PRO A 256 6.90 -14.57 17.92
C PRO A 256 6.96 -15.36 16.61
N LYS A 257 7.08 -14.66 15.46
CA LYS A 257 7.26 -15.25 14.13
C LYS A 257 8.52 -14.69 13.47
N PRO A 258 9.35 -15.54 12.83
CA PRO A 258 10.54 -15.07 12.14
C PRO A 258 10.17 -14.18 10.94
N PRO A 259 11.06 -13.27 10.52
CA PRO A 259 12.18 -12.75 11.30
C PRO A 259 11.68 -11.92 12.51
N PRO A 260 12.47 -11.85 13.61
CA PRO A 260 12.01 -11.28 14.87
C PRO A 260 11.95 -9.74 14.85
N GLU A 261 12.81 -9.09 14.05
CA GLU A 261 12.87 -7.63 13.92
C GLU A 261 11.91 -7.12 12.84
N ARG A 262 11.00 -6.23 13.24
CA ARG A 262 9.98 -5.64 12.36
C ARG A 262 9.67 -4.21 12.76
N ILE A 263 9.13 -3.45 11.82
CA ILE A 263 8.41 -2.21 12.12
C ILE A 263 6.93 -2.37 11.80
N THR A 264 6.07 -1.60 12.44
CA THR A 264 4.61 -1.68 12.28
C THR A 264 3.93 -0.36 12.59
N PHE A 265 2.84 -0.08 11.92
CA PHE A 265 1.89 0.93 12.35
C PHE A 265 1.25 0.51 13.66
N SER A 266 0.97 1.49 14.50
CA SER A 266 0.19 1.32 15.72
C SER A 266 -1.32 1.27 15.40
N PHE A 267 -2.12 0.77 16.33
CA PHE A 267 -3.58 0.78 16.14
C PHE A 267 -4.17 2.18 15.94
N PRO A 268 -3.73 3.25 16.63
CA PRO A 268 -4.18 4.60 16.33
C PRO A 268 -4.00 5.01 14.86
N VAL A 269 -2.89 4.63 14.22
CA VAL A 269 -2.68 4.90 12.78
C VAL A 269 -3.62 4.05 11.93
N ILE A 270 -3.70 2.74 12.20
CA ILE A 270 -4.58 1.83 11.47
C ILE A 270 -6.03 2.30 11.53
N ASN A 271 -6.48 2.68 12.72
CA ASN A 271 -7.86 3.08 12.99
C ASN A 271 -8.17 4.52 12.56
N SER A 272 -7.16 5.31 12.17
CA SER A 272 -7.39 6.65 11.59
C SER A 272 -7.68 6.59 10.09
N SER A 273 -7.49 5.43 9.43
CA SER A 273 -7.74 5.26 8.01
C SER A 273 -9.19 5.52 7.61
N ALA A 274 -9.41 6.10 6.42
CA ALA A 274 -10.74 6.28 5.86
C ALA A 274 -11.39 4.94 5.47
N HIS A 275 -10.59 3.99 4.98
CA HIS A 275 -11.03 2.63 4.71
C HIS A 275 -10.00 1.62 5.20
N VAL A 276 -10.48 0.54 5.80
CA VAL A 276 -9.69 -0.67 6.06
C VAL A 276 -10.41 -1.85 5.41
N ALA A 277 -9.70 -2.58 4.55
CA ALA A 277 -10.17 -3.84 4.00
C ALA A 277 -9.33 -4.98 4.57
N LEU A 278 -9.96 -5.85 5.37
CA LEU A 278 -9.39 -7.11 5.84
C LEU A 278 -9.62 -8.16 4.77
N VAL A 279 -8.54 -8.62 4.13
CA VAL A 279 -8.59 -9.57 3.01
C VAL A 279 -8.02 -10.90 3.48
N VAL A 280 -8.90 -11.90 3.61
CA VAL A 280 -8.55 -13.18 4.23
C VAL A 280 -9.11 -14.32 3.37
N ALA A 281 -8.23 -15.18 2.88
CA ALA A 281 -8.59 -16.31 2.03
C ALA A 281 -7.98 -17.62 2.55
N GLY A 282 -8.68 -18.72 2.32
CA GLY A 282 -8.25 -20.08 2.60
C GLY A 282 -8.69 -20.65 3.95
N ALA A 283 -8.94 -21.97 3.97
CA ALA A 283 -9.50 -22.70 5.10
C ALA A 283 -8.68 -22.62 6.40
N GLY A 284 -7.37 -22.40 6.29
CA GLY A 284 -6.47 -22.22 7.44
C GLY A 284 -6.78 -20.97 8.28
N LYS A 285 -7.72 -20.13 7.86
CA LYS A 285 -8.18 -18.93 8.57
C LYS A 285 -9.54 -19.11 9.24
N ALA A 286 -10.26 -20.19 8.98
CA ALA A 286 -11.65 -20.34 9.39
C ALA A 286 -11.86 -20.28 10.91
N ASP A 287 -11.00 -20.92 11.71
CA ASP A 287 -11.14 -20.90 13.17
C ASP A 287 -10.94 -19.51 13.76
N VAL A 288 -9.93 -18.79 13.27
CA VAL A 288 -9.63 -17.44 13.75
C VAL A 288 -10.66 -16.42 13.26
N ILE A 289 -11.22 -16.61 12.06
CA ILE A 289 -12.34 -15.82 11.55
C ILE A 289 -13.59 -16.03 12.42
N ARG A 290 -13.95 -17.29 12.73
CA ARG A 290 -15.05 -17.59 13.65
C ARG A 290 -14.82 -16.93 15.01
N LYS A 291 -13.58 -16.98 15.55
CA LYS A 291 -13.27 -16.31 16.82
C LYS A 291 -13.38 -14.77 16.72
N ALA A 292 -12.95 -14.18 15.61
CA ALA A 292 -12.93 -12.73 15.44
C ALA A 292 -14.33 -12.12 15.21
N LEU A 293 -15.17 -12.80 14.42
CA LEU A 293 -16.49 -12.32 13.99
C LEU A 293 -17.67 -13.00 14.71
N GLY A 294 -17.44 -14.15 15.33
CA GLY A 294 -18.46 -14.89 16.06
C GLY A 294 -18.88 -14.18 17.35
N SER A 295 -20.09 -14.48 17.79
CA SER A 295 -20.73 -13.94 19.00
C SER A 295 -20.40 -14.73 20.27
N ASP A 296 -19.35 -15.56 20.26
CA ASP A 296 -19.02 -16.40 21.42
C ASP A 296 -18.54 -15.52 22.58
N ASP A 297 -19.39 -15.40 23.61
CA ASP A 297 -19.21 -14.73 24.92
C ASP A 297 -18.05 -15.28 25.77
N GLN A 298 -17.14 -16.04 25.17
CA GLN A 298 -15.96 -16.55 25.84
C GLN A 298 -14.99 -15.39 26.08
N LYS A 299 -14.82 -15.05 27.38
CA LYS A 299 -13.82 -14.12 27.94
C LYS A 299 -12.38 -14.53 27.60
N SER A 300 -12.04 -14.61 26.33
CA SER A 300 -10.68 -14.79 25.85
C SER A 300 -10.09 -13.43 25.51
N ASP A 301 -8.77 -13.30 25.61
CA ASP A 301 -8.08 -12.09 25.18
C ASP A 301 -8.48 -11.73 23.74
N LEU A 302 -8.84 -10.45 23.55
CA LEU A 302 -9.21 -9.90 22.24
C LEU A 302 -8.08 -10.17 21.24
N LEU A 303 -8.45 -10.68 20.08
CA LEU A 303 -7.49 -10.82 18.99
C LEU A 303 -7.11 -9.42 18.46
N PRO A 304 -5.86 -9.19 18.06
CA PRO A 304 -5.45 -7.93 17.45
C PRO A 304 -6.34 -7.50 16.27
N VAL A 305 -6.82 -8.44 15.45
CA VAL A 305 -7.76 -8.13 14.35
C VAL A 305 -9.08 -7.51 14.85
N GLN A 306 -9.55 -7.86 16.06
CA GLN A 306 -10.77 -7.30 16.65
C GLN A 306 -10.55 -5.88 17.18
N MET A 307 -9.29 -5.43 17.30
CA MET A 307 -8.93 -4.06 17.66
C MET A 307 -8.88 -3.12 16.44
N VAL A 308 -9.04 -3.66 15.22
CA VAL A 308 -9.18 -2.87 13.99
C VAL A 308 -10.58 -2.27 13.93
N SER A 309 -10.66 -0.97 14.16
CA SER A 309 -11.90 -0.20 14.22
C SER A 309 -11.65 1.18 13.60
N PRO A 310 -11.60 1.28 12.25
CA PRO A 310 -11.32 2.53 11.57
C PRO A 310 -12.43 3.57 11.78
N GLU A 311 -12.06 4.84 11.76
CA GLU A 311 -13.00 5.98 11.75
C GLU A 311 -14.00 5.91 10.59
N GLY A 312 -13.53 5.44 9.44
CA GLY A 312 -14.37 5.26 8.27
C GLY A 312 -14.88 3.84 8.14
N ASN A 313 -14.68 3.23 6.97
CA ASN A 313 -15.30 1.96 6.65
C ASN A 313 -14.38 0.78 6.94
N LEU A 314 -14.87 -0.18 7.72
CA LEU A 314 -14.28 -1.51 7.83
C LEU A 314 -15.02 -2.47 6.90
N ALA A 315 -14.29 -3.16 6.02
CA ALA A 315 -14.82 -4.20 5.15
C ALA A 315 -14.00 -5.49 5.27
N TRP A 316 -14.69 -6.63 5.39
CA TRP A 316 -14.05 -7.94 5.34
C TRP A 316 -14.31 -8.58 3.98
N PHE A 317 -13.25 -9.04 3.33
CA PHE A 317 -13.26 -9.80 2.09
C PHE A 317 -12.80 -11.21 2.41
N LEU A 318 -13.74 -12.15 2.46
CA LEU A 318 -13.52 -13.54 2.79
C LEU A 318 -13.83 -14.43 1.60
N ASP A 319 -13.03 -15.46 1.34
CA ASP A 319 -13.49 -16.55 0.49
C ASP A 319 -14.31 -17.55 1.32
N LYS A 320 -15.04 -18.43 0.64
CA LYS A 320 -15.90 -19.43 1.27
C LYS A 320 -15.14 -20.33 2.23
N ASP A 321 -13.88 -20.64 1.92
CA ASP A 321 -13.04 -21.48 2.76
C ASP A 321 -12.66 -20.78 4.08
N ALA A 322 -12.25 -19.52 4.03
CA ALA A 322 -11.99 -18.71 5.22
C ALA A 322 -13.25 -18.44 6.05
N ALA A 323 -14.42 -18.37 5.39
CA ALA A 323 -15.72 -18.20 6.04
C ALA A 323 -16.40 -19.52 6.45
N SER A 324 -15.76 -20.68 6.26
CA SER A 324 -16.41 -22.00 6.40
C SER A 324 -16.92 -22.34 7.81
N LYS A 325 -16.58 -21.52 8.81
CA LYS A 325 -16.98 -21.67 10.22
C LYS A 325 -17.82 -20.49 10.75
N LEU A 326 -18.26 -19.59 9.87
CA LEU A 326 -19.22 -18.52 10.17
C LEU A 326 -20.65 -19.03 10.12
#